data_AF-A0A8C4YS23-F1
#
_entry.id   AF-A0A8C4YS23-F1
#
_cell.length_a   1.000
_cell.length_b   1.000
_cell.length_c   1.000
_cell.angle_alpha   90.00
_cell.angle_beta   90.00
_cell.angle_gamma   90.00
#
_symmetry.space_group_name_H-M   'P 1'
#
loop_
_entity.id
_entity.type
_entity.pdbx_description
1 polymer ?
#
loop_
_entity_poly.entity_id
_entity_poly.type
_entity_poly.pdbx_seq_one_letter_code
_entity_poly.pdbx_strand_id
1 'polypeptide(L)'
;MAAIRKKLVIVGDGACGKTCLLIVFSKDQFPEVYVPTVFENYVADIEVDSKQVELALWDTAGQEDYDRLRPLSYPDTDVILMCFSIDSPDSLENIPEKWTPEVKHFCPNVPIILVGNKKDLRNDEHTRRELAKMKQVSCAPPPHPAVCLEDLGLCPHPPPCRAGLAVLGYQTPLPHPLAGVLAPRPHCLWDQGAPRG
;
A
#
# COMPACT_ATOMS: atom_id res chain seq x y z
N MET A 1 -21.44 0.00 -21.68
CA MET A 1 -20.01 -0.34 -21.79
C MET A 1 -19.71 -1.33 -20.68
N ALA A 2 -18.92 -2.37 -20.95
CA ALA A 2 -18.55 -3.34 -19.90
C ALA A 2 -17.64 -2.65 -18.88
N ALA A 3 -17.90 -2.83 -17.58
CA ALA A 3 -17.03 -2.36 -16.52
C ALA A 3 -15.66 -3.04 -16.65
N ILE A 4 -14.59 -2.27 -16.49
CA ILE A 4 -13.23 -2.83 -16.52
C ILE A 4 -13.01 -3.50 -15.17
N ARG A 5 -12.72 -4.80 -15.15
CA ARG A 5 -12.43 -5.53 -13.91
C ARG A 5 -10.94 -5.68 -13.72
N LYS A 6 -10.45 -5.41 -12.52
CA LYS A 6 -9.03 -5.54 -12.16
C LYS A 6 -8.85 -6.23 -10.82
N LYS A 7 -7.89 -7.13 -10.75
CA LYS A 7 -7.51 -7.84 -9.53
C LYS A 7 -6.29 -7.20 -8.87
N LEU A 8 -6.46 -6.76 -7.63
CA LEU A 8 -5.41 -6.24 -6.78
C LEU A 8 -5.15 -7.23 -5.64
N VAL A 9 -3.89 -7.62 -5.45
CA VAL A 9 -3.48 -8.42 -4.28
C VAL A 9 -2.58 -7.58 -3.40
N ILE A 10 -2.84 -7.58 -2.08
CA ILE A 10 -2.00 -6.90 -1.10
C ILE A 10 -1.14 -7.91 -0.34
N VAL A 11 0.15 -7.61 -0.17
CA VAL A 11 1.14 -8.44 0.55
C VAL A 11 1.99 -7.57 1.46
N GLY A 12 2.72 -8.20 2.39
CA GLY A 12 3.50 -7.50 3.41
C GLY A 12 3.37 -8.15 4.78
N ASP A 13 4.20 -7.71 5.72
CA ASP A 13 4.30 -8.33 7.05
C ASP A 13 2.98 -8.38 7.84
N GLY A 14 2.94 -9.29 8.81
CA GLY A 14 1.88 -9.31 9.82
C GLY A 14 1.77 -7.95 10.51
N ALA A 15 0.54 -7.51 10.80
CA ALA A 15 0.25 -6.26 11.50
C ALA A 15 0.80 -4.95 10.85
N CYS A 16 1.25 -4.99 9.58
CA CYS A 16 1.68 -3.79 8.86
C CYS A 16 0.52 -2.91 8.35
N GLY A 17 -0.75 -3.32 8.54
CA GLY A 17 -1.93 -2.51 8.23
C GLY A 17 -2.63 -2.80 6.89
N LYS A 18 -2.35 -3.93 6.23
CA LYS A 18 -2.97 -4.33 4.94
C LYS A 18 -4.51 -4.30 4.96
N THR A 19 -5.09 -4.99 5.93
CA THR A 19 -6.55 -5.12 6.09
C THR A 19 -7.19 -3.76 6.36
N CYS A 20 -6.61 -2.96 7.27
CA CYS A 20 -7.09 -1.62 7.54
C CYS A 20 -7.07 -0.74 6.29
N LEU A 21 -6.00 -0.84 5.47
CA LEU A 21 -5.90 -0.11 4.22
C LEU A 21 -7.02 -0.48 3.24
N LEU A 22 -7.28 -1.78 3.04
CA LEU A 22 -8.35 -2.23 2.13
C LEU A 22 -9.75 -1.88 2.64
N ILE A 23 -9.99 -1.98 3.95
CA ILE A 23 -11.29 -1.65 4.55
C ILE A 23 -11.56 -0.15 4.43
N VAL A 24 -10.60 0.71 4.77
CA VAL A 24 -10.76 2.17 4.62
C VAL A 24 -10.99 2.53 3.16
N PHE A 25 -10.24 1.92 2.24
CA PHE A 25 -10.40 2.16 0.81
C PHE A 25 -11.79 1.74 0.27
N SER A 26 -12.31 0.59 0.72
CA SER A 26 -13.57 0.06 0.19
C SER A 26 -14.84 0.56 0.90
N LYS A 27 -14.75 0.92 2.19
CA LYS A 27 -15.91 1.24 3.04
C LYS A 27 -15.87 2.64 3.65
N ASP A 28 -14.79 3.40 3.47
CA ASP A 28 -14.56 4.71 4.08
C ASP A 28 -14.72 4.70 5.62
N GLN A 29 -14.39 3.56 6.25
CA GLN A 29 -14.49 3.34 7.69
C GLN A 29 -13.22 2.68 8.21
N PHE A 30 -12.74 3.15 9.36
CA PHE A 30 -11.62 2.51 10.03
C PHE A 30 -12.12 1.38 10.94
N PRO A 31 -11.56 0.16 10.85
CA PRO A 31 -11.97 -0.93 11.73
C PRO A 31 -11.53 -0.65 13.18
N GLU A 32 -12.47 -0.73 14.13
CA GLU A 32 -12.18 -0.52 15.57
C GLU A 32 -11.51 -1.74 16.22
N VAL A 33 -11.67 -2.93 15.64
CA VAL A 33 -11.17 -4.18 16.17
C VAL A 33 -10.13 -4.77 15.23
N TYR A 34 -8.97 -5.10 15.76
CA TYR A 34 -7.95 -5.85 15.03
C TYR A 34 -8.27 -7.34 15.04
N VAL A 35 -8.49 -7.91 13.86
CA VAL A 35 -8.62 -9.34 13.63
C VAL A 35 -7.59 -9.75 12.58
N PRO A 36 -6.67 -10.69 12.86
CA PRO A 36 -5.71 -11.18 11.87
C PRO A 36 -6.41 -11.82 10.67
N THR A 37 -6.10 -11.36 9.46
CA THR A 37 -6.64 -11.92 8.22
C THR A 37 -6.01 -13.26 7.90
N VAL A 38 -6.84 -14.22 7.46
CA VAL A 38 -6.41 -15.45 6.78
C VAL A 38 -6.43 -15.21 5.27
N PHE A 39 -7.63 -15.02 4.70
CA PHE A 39 -7.87 -14.52 3.35
C PHE A 39 -9.24 -13.86 3.30
N GLU A 40 -9.32 -12.67 2.72
CA GLU A 40 -10.60 -12.00 2.47
C GLU A 40 -10.62 -11.37 1.07
N ASN A 41 -11.81 -11.35 0.47
CA ASN A 41 -12.04 -10.73 -0.84
C ASN A 41 -13.03 -9.58 -0.68
N TYR A 42 -12.64 -8.39 -1.12
CA TYR A 42 -13.50 -7.22 -1.17
C TYR A 42 -13.68 -6.77 -2.63
N VAL A 43 -14.73 -6.01 -2.88
CA VAL A 43 -14.97 -5.36 -4.17
C VAL A 43 -15.12 -3.87 -3.93
N ALA A 44 -14.45 -3.06 -4.74
CA ALA A 44 -14.57 -1.61 -4.72
C ALA A 44 -14.73 -1.09 -6.14
N ASP A 45 -15.72 -0.25 -6.37
CA ASP A 45 -15.92 0.45 -7.63
C ASP A 45 -15.21 1.81 -7.57
N ILE A 46 -14.34 2.08 -8.54
CA ILE A 46 -13.63 3.35 -8.66
C ILE A 46 -13.77 3.94 -10.06
N GLU A 47 -13.67 5.26 -10.16
CA GLU A 47 -13.61 5.97 -11.44
C GLU A 47 -12.18 6.45 -11.71
N VAL A 48 -11.64 6.05 -12.86
CA VAL A 48 -10.29 6.43 -13.30
C VAL A 48 -10.35 6.88 -14.74
N ASP A 49 -9.82 8.06 -15.04
CA ASP A 49 -9.84 8.64 -16.40
C ASP A 49 -11.24 8.59 -17.04
N SER A 50 -12.26 8.85 -16.23
CA SER A 50 -13.69 8.76 -16.60
C SER A 50 -14.16 7.36 -17.02
N LYS A 51 -13.46 6.31 -16.58
CA LYS A 51 -13.84 4.90 -16.77
C LYS A 51 -14.13 4.27 -15.41
N GLN A 52 -15.26 3.56 -15.35
CA GLN A 52 -15.62 2.75 -14.18
C GLN A 52 -14.78 1.47 -14.17
N VAL A 53 -14.09 1.24 -13.06
CA VAL A 53 -13.23 0.08 -12.81
C VAL A 53 -13.72 -0.62 -11.54
N GLU A 54 -14.04 -1.91 -11.66
CA GLU A 54 -14.31 -2.78 -10.52
C GLU A 54 -12.98 -3.40 -10.06
N LEU A 55 -12.56 -3.07 -8.84
CA LEU A 55 -11.39 -3.66 -8.20
C LEU A 55 -11.79 -4.82 -7.31
N ALA A 56 -11.31 -6.02 -7.65
CA ALA A 56 -11.32 -7.17 -6.76
C ALA A 56 -10.07 -7.10 -5.87
N LEU A 57 -10.28 -6.81 -4.58
CA LEU A 57 -9.22 -6.65 -3.58
C LEU A 57 -9.02 -7.96 -2.82
N TRP A 58 -7.81 -8.50 -2.89
CA TRP A 58 -7.44 -9.76 -2.24
C TRP A 58 -6.53 -9.47 -1.04
N ASP A 59 -7.09 -9.58 0.17
CA ASP A 59 -6.34 -9.45 1.42
C ASP A 59 -5.63 -10.77 1.77
N THR A 60 -4.35 -10.68 2.15
CA THR A 60 -3.53 -11.85 2.45
C THR A 60 -2.92 -11.79 3.84
N ALA A 61 -2.78 -12.96 4.47
CA ALA A 61 -2.04 -13.10 5.72
C ALA A 61 -0.54 -12.80 5.51
N GLY A 62 0.01 -11.95 6.39
CA GLY A 62 1.44 -11.58 6.38
C GLY A 62 2.34 -12.49 7.22
N GLN A 63 1.76 -13.45 7.96
CA GLN A 63 2.51 -14.37 8.81
C GLN A 63 3.09 -15.52 7.99
N GLU A 64 4.24 -16.04 8.43
CA GLU A 64 4.95 -17.15 7.79
C GLU A 64 4.13 -18.44 7.74
N ASP A 65 3.25 -18.65 8.73
CA ASP A 65 2.34 -19.81 8.78
C ASP A 65 1.48 -19.95 7.52
N TYR A 66 1.28 -18.85 6.78
CA TYR A 66 0.47 -18.80 5.56
C TYR A 66 1.29 -18.72 4.27
N ASP A 67 2.62 -18.84 4.32
CA ASP A 67 3.50 -18.75 3.14
C ASP A 67 3.16 -19.79 2.06
N ARG A 68 2.61 -20.96 2.44
CA ARG A 68 2.17 -21.98 1.48
C ARG A 68 0.79 -21.72 0.89
N LEU A 69 -0.04 -20.94 1.58
CA LEU A 69 -1.41 -20.65 1.15
C LEU A 69 -1.49 -19.35 0.35
N ARG A 70 -0.64 -18.37 0.66
CA ARG A 70 -0.59 -17.06 -0.03
C ARG A 70 -0.44 -17.17 -1.56
N PRO A 71 0.33 -18.13 -2.11
CA PRO A 71 0.43 -18.31 -3.54
C PRO A 71 -0.89 -18.58 -4.27
N LEU A 72 -1.90 -19.09 -3.57
CA LEU A 72 -3.23 -19.33 -4.13
C LEU A 72 -3.97 -18.03 -4.48
N SER A 73 -3.55 -16.88 -3.93
CA SER A 73 -4.11 -15.57 -4.24
C SER A 73 -3.51 -14.92 -5.48
N TYR A 74 -2.36 -15.37 -5.98
CA TYR A 74 -1.62 -14.72 -7.08
C TYR A 74 -2.14 -14.94 -8.52
N PRO A 75 -2.83 -16.05 -8.88
CA PRO A 75 -3.31 -16.24 -10.24
C PRO A 75 -4.16 -15.06 -10.74
N ASP A 76 -3.94 -14.64 -11.99
CA ASP A 76 -4.66 -13.56 -12.66
C ASP A 76 -4.56 -12.18 -11.98
N THR A 77 -3.50 -11.92 -11.21
CA THR A 77 -3.30 -10.61 -10.56
C THR A 77 -2.90 -9.54 -11.57
N ASP A 78 -3.58 -8.39 -11.55
CA ASP A 78 -3.27 -7.23 -12.40
C ASP A 78 -2.30 -6.24 -11.73
N VAL A 79 -2.31 -6.15 -10.40
CA VAL A 79 -1.46 -5.24 -9.62
C VAL A 79 -1.20 -5.77 -8.22
N ILE A 80 0.02 -5.54 -7.70
CA ILE A 80 0.42 -5.88 -6.34
C ILE A 80 0.58 -4.61 -5.52
N LEU A 81 -0.08 -4.54 -4.36
CA LEU A 81 0.28 -3.63 -3.28
C LEU A 81 1.23 -4.34 -2.32
N MET A 82 2.44 -3.84 -2.19
CA MET A 82 3.45 -4.37 -1.29
C MET A 82 3.63 -3.42 -0.11
N CYS A 83 3.23 -3.84 1.07
CA CYS A 83 3.08 -2.97 2.23
C CYS A 83 4.14 -3.24 3.30
N PHE A 84 4.67 -2.16 3.85
CA PHE A 84 5.43 -2.15 5.11
C PHE A 84 4.83 -1.10 6.05
N SER A 85 5.30 -1.08 7.30
CA SER A 85 4.85 -0.13 8.30
C SER A 85 5.95 0.84 8.71
N ILE A 86 5.64 2.13 8.82
CA ILE A 86 6.63 3.17 9.16
C ILE A 86 7.12 3.05 10.61
N ASP A 87 6.31 2.46 11.49
CA ASP A 87 6.66 2.14 12.88
C ASP A 87 7.43 0.81 13.02
N SER A 88 7.74 0.10 11.93
CA SER A 88 8.45 -1.18 11.97
C SER A 88 9.51 -1.25 10.86
N PRO A 89 10.77 -0.89 11.17
CA PRO A 89 11.89 -0.97 10.23
C PRO A 89 12.11 -2.36 9.65
N ASP A 90 11.97 -3.39 10.47
CA ASP A 90 12.07 -4.80 10.05
C ASP A 90 11.11 -5.11 8.89
N SER A 91 9.88 -4.56 8.93
CA SER A 91 8.91 -4.77 7.84
C SER A 91 9.32 -4.14 6.51
N LEU A 92 10.18 -3.11 6.53
CA LEU A 92 10.77 -2.53 5.34
C LEU A 92 11.97 -3.36 4.85
N GLU A 93 12.80 -3.89 5.76
CA GLU A 93 13.91 -4.78 5.42
C GLU A 93 13.42 -6.08 4.78
N ASN A 94 12.26 -6.59 5.22
CA ASN A 94 11.61 -7.77 4.64
C ASN A 94 11.11 -7.57 3.20
N ILE A 95 11.00 -6.32 2.71
CA ILE A 95 10.53 -6.03 1.34
C ILE A 95 11.47 -6.63 0.28
N PRO A 96 12.77 -6.28 0.23
CA PRO A 96 13.70 -6.91 -0.71
C PRO A 96 14.05 -8.36 -0.35
N GLU A 97 14.01 -8.74 0.92
CA GLU A 97 14.47 -10.06 1.38
C GLU A 97 13.42 -11.17 1.18
N LYS A 98 12.14 -10.86 1.42
CA LYS A 98 11.03 -11.83 1.36
C LYS A 98 10.02 -11.50 0.28
N TRP A 99 9.40 -10.32 0.37
CA TRP A 99 8.20 -10.00 -0.43
C TRP A 99 8.50 -9.82 -1.92
N THR A 100 9.62 -9.19 -2.25
CA THR A 100 10.04 -8.98 -3.64
C THR A 100 10.36 -10.30 -4.35
N PRO A 101 11.19 -11.20 -3.78
CA PRO A 101 11.42 -12.52 -4.37
C PRO A 101 10.15 -13.34 -4.54
N GLU A 102 9.28 -13.36 -3.52
CA GLU A 102 8.02 -14.11 -3.56
C GLU A 102 7.10 -13.61 -4.70
N VAL A 103 6.85 -12.30 -4.74
CA VAL A 103 5.99 -11.70 -5.78
C VAL A 103 6.60 -11.87 -7.17
N LYS A 104 7.91 -11.69 -7.34
CA LYS A 104 8.54 -11.89 -8.65
C LYS A 104 8.51 -13.35 -9.11
N HIS A 105 8.47 -14.30 -8.18
CA HIS A 105 8.35 -15.72 -8.51
C HIS A 105 6.96 -16.06 -9.07
N PHE A 106 5.90 -15.60 -8.40
CA PHE A 106 4.52 -15.94 -8.79
C PHE A 106 3.89 -14.97 -9.79
N CYS A 107 4.35 -13.71 -9.81
CA CYS A 107 3.80 -12.59 -10.56
C CYS A 107 4.89 -11.83 -11.35
N PRO A 108 5.66 -12.49 -12.23
CA PRO A 108 6.90 -11.94 -12.81
C PRO A 108 6.74 -10.64 -13.63
N ASN A 109 5.56 -10.40 -14.19
CA ASN A 109 5.27 -9.23 -15.05
C ASN A 109 4.19 -8.31 -14.47
N VAL A 110 3.79 -8.53 -13.21
CA VAL A 110 2.73 -7.75 -12.58
C VAL A 110 3.36 -6.50 -11.95
N PRO A 111 2.80 -5.30 -12.18
CA PRO A 111 3.30 -4.08 -11.56
C PRO A 111 3.16 -4.13 -10.03
N ILE A 112 4.20 -3.67 -9.33
CA ILE A 112 4.29 -3.61 -7.87
C ILE A 112 4.27 -2.15 -7.43
N ILE A 113 3.46 -1.86 -6.42
CA ILE A 113 3.39 -0.57 -5.75
C ILE A 113 3.82 -0.76 -4.31
N LEU A 114 4.87 -0.08 -3.90
CA LEU A 114 5.33 -0.10 -2.52
C LEU A 114 4.53 0.91 -1.68
N VAL A 115 4.03 0.50 -0.53
CA VAL A 115 3.18 1.30 0.34
C VAL A 115 3.71 1.30 1.78
N GLY A 116 3.97 2.48 2.32
CA GLY A 116 4.31 2.69 3.73
C GLY A 116 3.08 3.11 4.53
N ASN A 117 2.61 2.20 5.38
CA ASN A 117 1.48 2.41 6.27
C ASN A 117 1.91 3.09 7.59
N LYS A 118 0.93 3.59 8.36
CA LYS A 118 1.10 4.17 9.70
C LYS A 118 2.07 5.37 9.78
N LYS A 119 2.07 6.23 8.77
CA LYS A 119 2.88 7.47 8.71
C LYS A 119 2.59 8.44 9.85
N ASP A 120 1.38 8.41 10.39
CA ASP A 120 1.01 9.16 11.60
C ASP A 120 1.92 8.81 12.79
N LEU A 121 2.39 7.56 12.87
CA LEU A 121 3.29 7.11 13.93
C LEU A 121 4.76 7.55 13.75
N ARG A 122 5.12 8.15 12.60
CA ARG A 122 6.50 8.60 12.34
C ARG A 122 6.99 9.60 13.40
N ASN A 123 6.12 10.54 13.76
CA ASN A 123 6.43 11.60 14.72
C ASN A 123 5.79 11.35 16.09
N ASP A 124 5.13 10.21 16.28
CA ASP A 124 4.51 9.85 17.55
C ASP A 124 5.57 9.57 18.61
N GLU A 125 5.46 10.25 19.75
CA GLU A 125 6.49 10.21 20.78
C GLU A 125 6.59 8.83 21.43
N HIS A 126 5.45 8.16 21.64
CA HIS A 126 5.41 6.82 22.21
C HIS A 126 6.11 5.83 21.27
N THR A 127 5.76 5.82 19.99
CA THR A 127 6.38 4.98 18.97
C THR A 127 7.89 5.19 18.90
N ARG A 128 8.35 6.45 18.89
CA ARG A 128 9.77 6.77 18.88
C ARG A 128 10.51 6.26 20.11
N ARG A 129 9.88 6.29 21.29
CA ARG A 129 10.47 5.73 22.52
C ARG A 129 10.60 4.21 22.44
N GLU A 130 9.58 3.51 21.95
CA GLU A 130 9.63 2.05 21.80
C GLU A 130 10.69 1.63 20.78
N LEU A 131 10.76 2.29 19.63
CA LEU A 131 11.82 2.05 18.63
C LEU A 131 13.22 2.32 19.20
N ALA A 132 13.38 3.39 19.98
CA ALA A 132 14.66 3.70 20.60
C ALA A 132 15.13 2.63 21.60
N LYS A 133 14.23 1.94 22.30
CA LYS A 133 14.58 0.78 23.16
C LYS A 133 15.22 -0.35 22.36
N MET A 134 14.79 -0.52 21.11
CA MET A 134 15.31 -1.49 20.16
C MET A 134 16.48 -0.94 19.32
N LYS A 135 16.96 0.28 19.63
CA LYS A 135 17.99 1.01 18.86
C LYS A 135 17.60 1.26 17.39
N GLN A 136 16.31 1.39 17.14
CA GLN A 136 15.74 1.64 15.83
C GLN A 136 15.14 3.05 15.74
N VAL A 137 14.87 3.49 14.50
CA VAL A 137 14.16 4.73 14.19
C VAL A 137 13.10 4.44 13.13
N SER A 138 12.04 5.24 13.08
CA SER A 138 10.98 5.10 12.08
C SER A 138 11.54 5.14 10.66
N CYS A 139 10.93 4.39 9.74
CA CYS A 139 11.37 4.32 8.34
C CYS A 139 11.49 5.72 7.72
N ALA A 140 12.68 6.01 7.18
CA ALA A 140 12.97 7.28 6.53
C ALA A 140 12.03 7.50 5.33
N PRO A 141 11.64 8.75 5.02
CA PRO A 141 10.96 9.04 3.77
C PRO A 141 11.88 8.66 2.60
N PRO A 142 11.31 8.17 1.47
CA PRO A 142 12.10 7.84 0.30
C PRO A 142 12.85 9.07 -0.25
N PRO A 143 13.94 8.86 -1.00
CA PRO A 143 14.62 9.94 -1.73
C PRO A 143 13.82 10.45 -2.94
N HIS A 144 12.78 9.74 -3.38
CA HIS A 144 11.89 10.10 -4.49
C HIS A 144 10.52 10.58 -3.97
N PRO A 145 9.77 11.41 -4.71
CA PRO A 145 8.46 11.87 -4.26
C PRO A 145 7.54 10.68 -4.00
N ALA A 146 7.17 10.49 -2.73
CA ALA A 146 6.10 9.60 -2.34
C ALA A 146 4.77 10.22 -2.80
N VAL A 147 3.90 9.42 -3.41
CA VAL A 147 2.55 9.84 -3.77
C VAL A 147 1.65 9.54 -2.56
N CYS A 148 0.80 10.45 -2.12
CA CYS A 148 -0.24 10.08 -1.15
C CYS A 148 -1.37 9.36 -1.92
N LEU A 149 -2.04 8.34 -1.38
CA LEU A 149 -3.21 7.72 -2.06
C LEU A 149 -4.29 8.77 -2.39
N GLU A 150 -4.33 9.86 -1.64
CA GLU A 150 -5.16 11.05 -1.88
C GLU A 150 -4.91 11.65 -3.28
N ASP A 151 -3.67 11.68 -3.74
CA ASP A 151 -3.27 12.19 -5.07
C ASP A 151 -3.60 11.23 -6.22
N LEU A 152 -3.95 9.97 -5.89
CA LEU A 152 -4.38 8.96 -6.87
C LEU A 152 -5.86 9.08 -7.23
N GLY A 153 -6.59 10.04 -6.63
CA GLY A 153 -8.03 10.21 -6.88
C GLY A 153 -8.88 9.06 -6.34
N LEU A 154 -8.32 8.26 -5.42
CA LEU A 154 -8.94 7.05 -4.88
C LEU A 154 -9.86 7.32 -3.67
N CYS A 155 -9.90 8.55 -3.15
CA CYS A 155 -10.85 8.98 -2.11
C CYS A 155 -11.45 10.36 -2.47
N PRO A 156 -12.78 10.52 -2.57
CA PRO A 156 -13.43 11.81 -2.84
C PRO A 156 -13.44 12.76 -1.64
N HIS A 157 -13.10 12.27 -0.43
CA HIS A 157 -12.98 13.05 0.79
C HIS A 157 -11.69 12.69 1.53
N PRO A 158 -11.08 13.64 2.29
CA PRO A 158 -9.97 13.29 3.18
C PRO A 158 -10.49 12.23 4.17
N PRO A 159 -9.93 11.01 4.20
CA PRO A 159 -10.40 10.03 5.16
C PRO A 159 -10.17 10.62 6.56
N PRO A 160 -11.07 10.40 7.53
CA PRO A 160 -10.88 10.85 8.92
C PRO A 160 -9.70 10.16 9.63
N CYS A 161 -8.81 9.48 8.90
CA CYS A 161 -8.04 8.37 9.43
C CYS A 161 -6.60 8.74 9.78
N ARG A 162 -6.30 8.49 11.05
CA ARG A 162 -5.00 8.22 11.70
C ARG A 162 -4.21 7.06 11.06
N ALA A 163 -4.40 6.78 9.78
CA ALA A 163 -3.56 5.88 9.01
C ALA A 163 -2.82 6.77 8.02
N GLY A 164 -1.85 7.52 8.53
CA GLY A 164 -1.04 8.32 7.64
C GLY A 164 -0.41 7.38 6.60
N LEU A 165 -0.42 7.76 5.34
CA LEU A 165 0.00 6.87 4.28
C LEU A 165 0.99 7.56 3.34
N ALA A 166 1.99 6.81 2.88
CA ALA A 166 2.96 7.23 1.89
C ALA A 166 3.13 6.12 0.84
N VAL A 167 2.68 6.34 -0.40
CA VAL A 167 2.97 5.44 -1.52
C VAL A 167 4.39 5.72 -1.98
N LEU A 168 5.25 4.71 -1.91
CA LEU A 168 6.67 4.83 -2.19
C LEU A 168 7.01 4.34 -3.61
N GLY A 169 6.59 5.07 -4.64
CA GLY A 169 7.12 4.91 -6.00
C GLY A 169 6.90 3.56 -6.71
N TYR A 170 7.27 3.54 -8.00
CA TYR A 170 7.10 2.41 -8.91
C TYR A 170 8.44 1.71 -9.18
N GLN A 171 8.47 0.38 -9.09
CA GLN A 171 9.67 -0.39 -9.47
C GLN A 171 9.69 -0.77 -10.96
N THR A 172 8.57 -0.60 -11.68
CA THR A 172 8.43 -0.88 -13.12
C THR A 172 7.46 0.13 -13.76
N PRO A 173 7.65 0.53 -15.04
CA PRO A 173 6.68 1.39 -15.73
C PRO A 173 5.32 0.71 -15.78
N LEU A 174 4.28 1.38 -15.26
CA LEU A 174 2.90 0.91 -15.33
C LEU A 174 2.47 0.79 -16.82
N PRO A 175 1.72 -0.25 -17.21
CA PRO A 175 1.04 -0.24 -18.50
C PRO A 175 0.07 0.94 -18.56
N HIS A 176 -0.01 1.62 -19.72
CA HIS A 176 -0.79 2.86 -19.95
C HIS A 176 -2.19 2.93 -19.30
N PRO A 177 -3.02 1.87 -19.23
CA PRO A 177 -4.32 1.95 -18.57
C PRO A 177 -4.27 1.90 -17.03
N LEU A 178 -3.18 1.41 -16.41
CA LEU A 178 -2.96 1.46 -14.95
C LEU A 178 -2.12 2.67 -14.54
N ALA A 179 -1.35 3.23 -15.47
CA ALA A 179 -0.67 4.51 -15.29
C ALA A 179 -1.67 5.63 -14.93
N GLY A 180 -2.86 5.69 -15.53
CA GLY A 180 -3.87 6.68 -15.14
C GLY A 180 -4.53 6.43 -13.78
N VAL A 181 -4.62 5.15 -13.35
CA VAL A 181 -5.21 4.74 -12.05
C VAL A 181 -4.33 5.16 -10.88
N LEU A 182 -3.00 5.16 -11.08
CA LEU A 182 -2.03 5.21 -9.98
C LEU A 182 -0.89 6.23 -10.24
N ALA A 183 -0.77 6.85 -11.42
CA ALA A 183 0.22 7.91 -11.60
C ALA A 183 -0.19 9.17 -10.83
N PRO A 184 0.77 9.86 -10.20
CA PRO A 184 0.51 11.17 -9.62
C PRO A 184 0.05 12.13 -10.72
N ARG A 185 -1.00 12.91 -10.46
CA ARG A 185 -1.40 14.00 -11.37
C ARG A 185 -0.23 14.99 -11.48
N PRO A 186 0.04 15.55 -12.68
CA PRO A 186 1.22 16.40 -12.94
C PRO A 186 1.28 17.71 -12.15
N HIS A 187 0.28 18.02 -11.31
CA HIS A 187 0.24 19.22 -10.47
C HIS A 187 0.72 19.03 -9.02
N CYS A 188 1.04 17.80 -8.58
CA CYS A 188 1.48 17.52 -7.20
C CYS A 188 3.00 17.23 -7.11
N LEU A 189 3.83 18.06 -7.73
CA LEU A 189 5.24 18.20 -7.32
C LEU A 189 5.26 19.05 -6.05
N TRP A 190 5.53 18.45 -4.90
CA TRP A 190 5.77 19.22 -3.68
C TRP A 190 6.91 20.20 -3.92
N ASP A 191 6.56 21.46 -3.71
CA ASP A 191 7.40 22.65 -3.72
C ASP A 191 8.75 22.33 -3.06
N GLN A 192 9.83 22.65 -3.76
CA GLN A 192 11.17 22.62 -3.19
C GLN A 192 11.19 23.66 -2.05
N GLY A 193 11.01 23.20 -0.82
CA GLY A 193 11.33 23.95 0.38
C GLY A 193 12.84 24.13 0.51
N ALA A 194 13.46 24.86 -0.42
CA ALA A 194 14.75 25.48 -0.20
C ALA A 194 14.56 26.62 0.82
N PRO A 195 15.44 26.76 1.82
CA PRO A 195 15.39 27.91 2.72
C PRO A 195 15.67 29.17 1.90
N ARG A 196 14.72 30.11 1.89
CA ARG A 196 14.96 31.47 1.38
C ARG A 196 15.93 32.16 2.34
N GLY A 197 17.18 32.26 1.91
CA GLY A 197 18.07 33.36 2.29
C GLY A 197 17.73 34.62 1.50
#